data_AF-A0A7K1SDH8-F1
#
_entry.id   AF-A0A7K1SDH8-F1
#
_cell.length_a   1.000
_cell.length_b   1.000
_cell.length_c   1.000
_cell.angle_alpha   90.00
_cell.angle_beta   90.00
_cell.angle_gamma   90.00
#
_symmetry.space_group_name_H-M   'P 1'
#
loop_
_entity.id
_entity.type
_entity.pdbx_description
1 polymer ?
#
loop_
_entity_poly.entity_id
_entity_poly.type
_entity_poly.pdbx_seq_one_letter_code
_entity_poly.pdbx_strand_id
1 'polypeptide(L)'
;MNDQLTFEELRAYQSGRLSGPARHRVERLLLENPFYADALAGLEAMQQTASDVANGSMTEQIADLRNTLHQRIHESANRKRLWPLWIATTTAAILFMLAMAIYFIFFAPKYPVKPKPITPSKTTVFQPKSASSIDQQAIIYRAA
;
A
#
# COMPACT_ATOMS: atom_id res chain seq x y z
N MET A 1 42.71 -22.90 -33.17
CA MET A 1 41.56 -22.68 -34.08
C MET A 1 40.36 -22.49 -33.18
N ASN A 2 39.66 -21.35 -33.26
CA ASN A 2 38.49 -21.09 -32.41
C ASN A 2 37.30 -21.85 -33.00
N ASP A 3 37.02 -23.04 -32.49
CA ASP A 3 35.89 -23.90 -32.92
C ASP A 3 34.57 -23.57 -32.22
N GLN A 4 34.54 -22.44 -31.53
CA GLN A 4 33.37 -21.96 -30.82
C GLN A 4 32.55 -21.05 -31.74
N LEU A 5 31.29 -21.39 -31.96
CA LEU A 5 30.36 -20.50 -32.66
C LEU A 5 30.03 -19.31 -31.76
N THR A 6 30.22 -18.11 -32.28
CA THR A 6 29.75 -16.90 -31.59
C THR A 6 28.27 -16.66 -31.88
N PHE A 7 27.57 -16.01 -30.94
CA PHE A 7 26.15 -15.71 -31.07
C PHE A 7 25.84 -14.82 -32.30
N GLU A 8 26.75 -13.89 -32.62
CA GLU A 8 26.62 -13.02 -33.79
C GLU A 8 26.70 -13.81 -35.11
N GLU A 9 27.53 -14.85 -35.18
CA GLU A 9 27.61 -15.73 -36.36
C GLU A 9 26.34 -16.58 -36.52
N LEU A 10 25.75 -17.08 -35.42
CA LEU A 10 24.44 -17.76 -35.45
C LEU A 10 23.34 -16.82 -35.96
N ARG A 11 23.30 -15.58 -35.45
CA ARG A 11 22.32 -14.58 -35.88
C ARG A 11 22.53 -14.18 -37.35
N ALA A 12 23.78 -14.04 -37.78
CA ALA A 12 24.11 -13.75 -39.18
C ALA A 12 23.78 -14.92 -40.11
N TYR A 13 23.91 -16.17 -39.64
CA TYR A 13 23.46 -17.37 -40.33
C TYR A 13 21.92 -17.38 -40.47
N GLN A 14 21.20 -17.15 -39.38
CA GLN A 14 19.72 -17.12 -39.36
C GLN A 14 19.15 -16.00 -40.24
N SER A 15 19.79 -14.83 -40.27
CA SER A 15 19.40 -13.71 -41.14
C SER A 15 19.89 -13.84 -42.59
N GLY A 16 20.56 -14.94 -42.95
CA GLY A 16 21.04 -15.21 -44.31
C GLY A 16 22.19 -14.31 -44.77
N ARG A 17 22.85 -13.60 -43.86
CA ARG A 17 23.95 -12.65 -44.17
C ARG A 17 25.34 -13.29 -44.17
N LEU A 18 25.45 -14.58 -43.89
CA LEU A 18 26.72 -15.30 -43.84
C LEU A 18 27.21 -15.75 -45.23
N SER A 19 28.51 -15.62 -45.50
CA SER A 19 29.13 -16.10 -46.75
C SER A 19 29.17 -17.64 -46.80
N GLY A 20 29.12 -18.21 -48.02
CA GLY A 20 29.04 -19.67 -48.24
C GLY A 20 30.01 -20.54 -47.42
N PRO A 21 31.31 -20.21 -47.33
CA PRO A 21 32.27 -20.99 -46.53
C PRO A 21 31.99 -20.94 -45.02
N ALA A 22 31.56 -19.79 -44.51
CA ALA A 22 31.21 -19.62 -43.10
C ALA A 22 29.91 -20.36 -42.77
N ARG A 23 28.97 -20.42 -43.73
CA ARG A 23 27.68 -21.12 -43.60
C ARG A 23 27.87 -22.62 -43.39
N HIS A 24 28.72 -23.26 -44.20
CA HIS A 24 29.04 -24.67 -44.03
C HIS A 24 29.77 -24.98 -42.73
N ARG A 25 30.58 -24.04 -42.22
CA ARG A 25 31.22 -24.20 -40.92
C ARG A 25 30.20 -24.23 -39.78
N VAL A 26 29.23 -23.32 -39.83
CA VAL A 26 28.11 -23.26 -38.88
C VAL A 26 27.30 -24.55 -38.94
N GLU A 27 26.91 -25.01 -40.14
CA GLU A 27 26.14 -26.25 -40.34
C GLU A 27 26.85 -27.47 -39.74
N ARG A 28 28.16 -27.58 -39.93
CA ARG A 28 28.95 -28.66 -39.32
C ARG A 28 28.93 -28.60 -37.79
N LEU A 29 29.12 -27.41 -37.22
CA LEU A 29 29.17 -27.22 -35.77
C LEU A 29 27.79 -27.39 -35.09
N LEU A 30 26.69 -27.13 -35.80
CA LEU A 30 25.34 -27.46 -35.35
C LEU A 30 25.08 -28.97 -35.29
N LEU A 31 25.63 -29.73 -36.24
CA LEU A 31 25.53 -31.20 -36.23
C LEU A 31 26.42 -31.83 -35.14
N GLU A 32 27.55 -31.20 -34.85
CA GLU A 32 28.49 -31.68 -33.83
C GLU A 32 28.04 -31.37 -32.40
N ASN A 33 27.31 -30.26 -32.17
CA ASN A 33 26.91 -29.82 -30.85
C ASN A 33 25.40 -29.52 -30.75
N PRO A 34 24.62 -30.33 -29.99
CA PRO A 34 23.17 -30.13 -29.86
C PRO A 34 22.81 -28.79 -29.17
N PHE A 35 23.73 -28.21 -28.39
CA PHE A 35 23.53 -26.92 -27.75
C PHE A 35 23.35 -25.77 -28.75
N TYR A 36 24.11 -25.75 -29.85
CA TYR A 36 23.98 -24.68 -30.84
C TYR A 36 22.69 -24.78 -31.66
N ALA A 37 22.19 -26.00 -31.87
CA ALA A 37 20.88 -26.23 -32.48
C ALA A 37 19.74 -25.71 -31.58
N ASP A 38 19.82 -25.98 -30.27
CA ASP A 38 18.85 -25.47 -29.28
C ASP A 38 18.92 -23.94 -29.17
N ALA A 39 20.11 -23.36 -29.15
CA ALA A 39 20.30 -21.91 -29.15
C ALA A 39 19.75 -21.24 -30.42
N LEU A 40 19.91 -21.87 -31.60
CA LEU A 40 19.33 -21.39 -32.85
C LEU A 40 17.80 -21.41 -32.79
N ALA A 41 17.22 -22.52 -32.31
CA ALA A 41 15.76 -22.66 -32.15
C ALA A 41 15.19 -21.63 -31.16
N GLY A 42 15.90 -21.37 -30.05
CA GLY A 42 15.52 -20.33 -29.08
C GLY A 42 15.56 -18.92 -29.67
N LEU A 43 16.58 -18.62 -30.50
CA LEU A 43 16.69 -17.34 -31.21
C LEU A 43 15.57 -17.17 -32.24
N GLU A 44 15.21 -18.23 -32.95
CA GLU A 44 14.09 -18.23 -33.89
C GLU A 44 12.75 -18.00 -33.17
N ALA A 45 12.48 -18.71 -32.08
CA ALA A 45 11.27 -18.53 -31.28
C ALA A 45 11.14 -17.11 -30.73
N MET A 46 12.26 -16.51 -30.30
CA MET A 46 12.28 -15.12 -29.82
C MET A 46 11.99 -14.14 -30.95
N GLN A 47 12.49 -14.38 -32.16
CA GLN A 47 12.21 -13.52 -33.30
C GLN A 47 10.78 -13.64 -33.80
N GLN A 48 10.21 -14.85 -33.81
CA GLN A 48 8.78 -15.07 -34.06
C GLN A 48 7.94 -14.35 -33.02
N THR A 49 8.25 -14.50 -31.73
CA THR A 49 7.61 -13.78 -30.63
C THR A 49 7.71 -12.26 -30.82
N ALA A 50 8.89 -11.74 -31.19
CA ALA A 50 9.08 -10.31 -31.43
C ALA A 50 8.27 -9.82 -32.65
N SER A 51 8.16 -10.64 -33.71
CA SER A 51 7.31 -10.37 -34.87
C SER A 51 5.82 -10.40 -34.51
N ASP A 52 5.38 -11.37 -33.71
CA ASP A 52 3.98 -11.50 -33.29
C ASP A 52 3.56 -10.39 -32.32
N VAL A 53 4.49 -9.91 -31.49
CA VAL A 53 4.32 -8.70 -30.67
C VAL A 53 4.29 -7.45 -31.56
N ALA A 54 5.20 -7.33 -32.53
CA ALA A 54 5.22 -6.20 -33.47
C ALA A 54 3.95 -6.13 -34.34
N ASN A 55 3.37 -7.29 -34.68
CA ASN A 55 2.12 -7.42 -35.41
C ASN A 55 0.88 -7.29 -34.52
N GLY A 56 1.03 -7.00 -33.22
CA GLY A 56 -0.06 -6.76 -32.27
C GLY A 56 -0.81 -8.01 -31.78
N SER A 57 -0.80 -9.11 -32.54
CA SER A 57 -1.51 -10.37 -32.27
C SER A 57 -1.19 -10.98 -30.89
N MET A 58 0.08 -10.99 -30.48
CA MET A 58 0.45 -11.59 -29.20
C MET A 58 0.08 -10.71 -28.00
N THR A 59 0.09 -9.39 -28.19
CA THR A 59 -0.31 -8.42 -27.15
C THR A 59 -1.79 -8.57 -26.81
N GLU A 60 -2.63 -8.77 -27.82
CA GLU A 60 -4.07 -9.04 -27.65
C GLU A 60 -4.31 -10.37 -26.94
N GLN A 61 -3.62 -11.44 -27.35
CA GLN A 61 -3.72 -12.75 -26.70
C GLN A 61 -3.28 -12.72 -25.22
N ILE A 62 -2.19 -12.02 -24.90
CA ILE A 62 -1.72 -11.84 -23.52
C ILE A 62 -2.71 -10.98 -22.72
N ALA A 63 -3.29 -9.94 -23.33
CA ALA A 63 -4.29 -9.10 -22.69
C ALA A 63 -5.57 -9.89 -22.36
N ASP A 64 -6.03 -10.75 -23.27
CA ASP A 64 -7.19 -11.62 -23.07
C ASP A 64 -6.94 -12.67 -21.98
N LEU A 65 -5.76 -13.27 -21.97
CA LEU A 65 -5.34 -14.20 -20.91
C LEU A 65 -5.31 -13.51 -19.53
N ARG A 66 -4.77 -12.28 -19.50
CA ARG A 66 -4.71 -11.47 -18.28
C ARG A 66 -6.11 -11.08 -17.80
N ASN A 67 -7.00 -10.69 -18.71
CA ASN A 67 -8.40 -10.40 -18.38
C ASN A 67 -9.12 -11.64 -17.83
N THR A 68 -8.93 -12.79 -18.46
CA THR A 68 -9.50 -14.07 -17.99
C THR A 68 -8.99 -14.46 -16.61
N LEU A 69 -7.70 -14.22 -16.33
CA LEU A 69 -7.13 -14.45 -15.00
C LEU A 69 -7.71 -13.48 -13.96
N HIS A 70 -7.78 -12.19 -14.27
CA HIS A 70 -8.37 -11.18 -13.39
C HIS A 70 -9.84 -11.48 -13.10
N GLN A 71 -10.60 -11.88 -14.11
CA GLN A 71 -11.99 -12.31 -13.99
C GLN A 71 -12.12 -13.47 -13.00
N ARG A 72 -11.29 -14.52 -13.12
CA ARG A 72 -11.30 -15.66 -12.19
C ARG A 72 -10.91 -15.27 -10.76
N ILE A 73 -9.91 -14.40 -10.60
CA ILE A 73 -9.49 -13.90 -9.28
C ILE A 73 -10.65 -13.12 -8.64
N HIS A 74 -11.29 -12.22 -9.40
CA HIS A 74 -12.41 -11.42 -8.90
C HIS A 74 -13.66 -12.25 -8.62
N GLU A 75 -13.99 -13.22 -9.46
CA GLU A 75 -15.10 -14.15 -9.23
C GLU A 75 -14.87 -15.04 -8.00
N SER A 76 -13.63 -15.49 -7.78
CA SER A 76 -13.26 -16.25 -6.58
C SER A 76 -13.32 -15.41 -5.29
N ALA A 77 -13.08 -14.10 -5.40
CA ALA A 77 -13.15 -13.17 -4.27
C ALA A 77 -14.59 -12.77 -3.91
N ASN A 78 -15.50 -12.69 -4.89
CA ASN A 78 -16.83 -12.12 -4.69
C ASN A 78 -17.91 -13.12 -4.25
N ARG A 79 -17.73 -14.44 -4.42
CA ARG A 79 -18.88 -15.36 -4.33
C ARG A 79 -19.30 -15.81 -2.93
N LYS A 80 -18.53 -15.59 -1.85
CA LYS A 80 -18.94 -16.08 -0.50
C LYS A 80 -18.26 -15.50 0.75
N ARG A 81 -17.26 -14.62 0.66
CA ARG A 81 -16.40 -14.28 1.83
C ARG A 81 -16.41 -12.80 2.27
N LEU A 82 -17.13 -11.93 1.58
CA LEU A 82 -17.16 -10.49 1.87
C LEU A 82 -18.56 -10.00 2.24
N TRP A 83 -19.24 -10.71 3.14
CA TRP A 83 -20.17 -10.01 4.03
C TRP A 83 -19.34 -9.66 5.27
N PRO A 84 -18.61 -8.53 5.28
CA PRO A 84 -17.84 -8.16 6.44
C PRO A 84 -18.81 -8.04 7.62
N LEU A 85 -18.57 -8.83 8.67
CA LEU A 85 -19.37 -8.83 9.90
C LEU A 85 -19.56 -7.41 10.47
N TRP A 86 -18.65 -6.49 10.13
CA TRP A 86 -18.72 -5.08 10.51
C TRP A 86 -19.90 -4.31 9.90
N ILE A 87 -20.49 -4.76 8.78
CA ILE A 87 -21.70 -4.13 8.24
C ILE A 87 -22.88 -4.37 9.20
N ALA A 88 -23.02 -5.58 9.73
CA ALA A 88 -24.07 -5.89 10.69
C ALA A 88 -23.92 -5.07 11.98
N THR A 89 -22.68 -4.88 12.48
CA THR A 89 -22.42 -4.05 13.66
C THR A 89 -22.65 -2.57 13.38
N THR A 90 -22.25 -2.06 12.20
CA THR A 90 -22.45 -0.65 11.81
C THR A 90 -23.94 -0.34 11.65
N THR A 91 -24.70 -1.19 10.96
CA THR A 91 -26.16 -1.01 10.81
C THR A 91 -26.88 -1.07 12.16
N ALA A 92 -26.51 -2.01 13.04
CA ALA A 92 -27.08 -2.08 14.39
C ALA A 92 -26.76 -0.84 15.23
N ALA A 93 -25.52 -0.33 15.17
CA ALA A 93 -25.12 0.89 15.88
C ALA A 93 -25.89 2.12 15.37
N ILE A 94 -26.05 2.27 14.05
CA ILE A 94 -26.83 3.38 13.46
C ILE A 94 -28.29 3.30 13.90
N LEU A 95 -28.91 2.12 13.83
CA LEU A 95 -30.29 1.92 14.27
C LEU A 95 -30.46 2.20 15.78
N PHE A 96 -29.52 1.77 16.61
CA PHE A 96 -29.54 2.03 18.04
C PHE A 96 -29.38 3.53 18.36
N MET A 97 -28.45 4.20 17.68
CA MET A 97 -28.23 5.64 17.84
C MET A 97 -29.48 6.44 17.40
N LEU A 98 -30.10 6.04 16.29
CA LEU A 98 -31.34 6.65 15.80
C LEU A 98 -32.51 6.43 16.77
N ALA A 99 -32.65 5.21 17.31
CA ALA A 99 -33.67 4.90 18.31
C ALA A 99 -33.49 5.70 19.59
N MET A 100 -32.25 5.84 20.08
CA MET A 100 -31.92 6.69 21.22
C MET A 100 -32.21 8.17 20.91
N ALA A 101 -31.82 8.67 19.74
CA ALA A 101 -32.07 10.06 19.35
C ALA A 101 -33.57 10.38 19.30
N ILE A 102 -34.39 9.50 18.71
CA ILE A 102 -35.84 9.65 18.67
C ILE A 102 -36.43 9.61 20.08
N TYR A 103 -35.96 8.69 20.94
CA TYR A 103 -36.37 8.63 22.33
C TYR A 103 -36.05 9.93 23.09
N PHE A 104 -34.84 10.49 22.94
CA PHE A 104 -34.51 11.78 23.53
C PHE A 104 -35.36 12.92 22.98
N ILE A 105 -35.65 12.97 21.67
CA ILE A 105 -36.47 14.03 21.09
C ILE A 105 -37.92 13.98 21.60
N PHE A 106 -38.48 12.78 21.77
CA PHE A 106 -39.89 12.61 22.14
C PHE A 106 -40.11 12.56 23.65
N PHE A 107 -39.14 12.05 24.41
CA PHE A 107 -39.26 11.78 25.84
C PHE A 107 -38.36 12.66 26.74
N ALA A 108 -37.41 13.43 26.19
CA ALA A 108 -36.66 14.38 27.02
C ALA A 108 -37.52 15.64 27.26
N PRO A 109 -37.88 15.96 28.52
CA PRO A 109 -38.39 17.28 28.82
C PRO A 109 -37.30 18.29 28.46
N LYS A 110 -37.68 19.38 27.79
CA LYS A 110 -36.77 20.47 27.44
C LYS A 110 -36.16 21.04 28.72
N TYR A 111 -34.97 20.57 29.10
CA TYR A 111 -34.23 21.15 30.20
C TYR A 111 -33.56 22.45 29.72
N PRO A 112 -33.78 23.58 30.41
CA PRO A 112 -33.24 24.86 30.00
C PRO A 112 -31.71 24.87 30.13
N VAL A 113 -31.08 25.50 29.14
CA VAL A 113 -29.66 25.83 29.09
C VAL A 113 -29.27 26.52 30.41
N LYS A 114 -28.36 25.92 31.20
CA LYS A 114 -27.75 26.59 32.35
C LYS A 114 -26.44 27.29 31.96
N PRO A 115 -26.11 28.43 32.60
CA PRO A 115 -25.24 29.46 32.02
C PRO A 115 -23.74 29.13 32.11
N LYS A 116 -23.00 29.82 31.23
CA LYS A 116 -21.55 29.80 30.98
C LYS A 116 -20.70 29.82 32.28
N PRO A 117 -19.63 29.01 32.37
CA PRO A 117 -18.79 28.93 33.56
C PRO A 117 -18.03 30.24 33.82
N ILE A 118 -17.99 30.59 35.10
CA ILE A 118 -17.33 31.75 35.69
C ILE A 118 -15.82 31.47 35.73
N THR A 119 -15.03 32.31 35.08
CA THR A 119 -13.57 32.27 35.12
C THR A 119 -13.08 32.50 36.55
N PRO A 120 -12.19 31.67 37.12
CA PRO A 120 -11.68 31.90 38.47
C PRO A 120 -10.81 33.16 38.51
N SER A 121 -11.23 34.15 39.31
CA SER A 121 -10.45 35.34 39.67
C SER A 121 -9.11 34.94 40.30
N LYS A 122 -8.03 35.54 39.82
CA LYS A 122 -6.67 35.40 40.36
C LYS A 122 -6.67 35.66 41.87
N THR A 123 -6.37 34.64 42.67
CA THR A 123 -6.00 34.81 44.09
C THR A 123 -4.57 35.32 44.14
N THR A 124 -4.41 36.63 44.33
CA THR A 124 -3.13 37.23 44.72
C THR A 124 -2.83 36.78 46.15
N VAL A 125 -1.88 35.87 46.32
CA VAL A 125 -1.33 35.51 47.63
C VAL A 125 -0.58 36.73 48.16
N PHE A 126 -1.17 37.39 49.15
CA PHE A 126 -0.52 38.45 49.92
C PHE A 126 0.38 37.75 50.95
N GLN A 127 1.70 37.88 50.80
CA GLN A 127 2.70 37.31 51.70
C GLN A 127 3.00 38.36 52.80
N PRO A 128 2.56 38.19 54.06
CA PRO A 128 2.98 39.10 55.13
C PRO A 128 4.42 38.76 55.54
N LYS A 129 5.31 39.71 55.25
CA LYS A 129 6.69 39.80 55.74
C LYS A 129 6.69 39.81 57.28
N SER A 130 7.12 38.73 57.92
CA SER A 130 7.33 38.70 59.37
C SER A 130 8.52 39.60 59.72
N ALA A 131 8.22 40.77 60.26
CA ALA A 131 9.17 41.62 60.95
C ALA A 131 8.70 41.81 62.40
N SER A 132 9.68 42.11 63.25
CA SER A 132 9.60 42.48 64.66
C SER A 132 9.25 41.37 65.65
N SER A 133 10.32 40.67 66.03
CA SER A 133 10.62 40.32 67.40
C SER A 133 10.32 41.45 68.39
N ILE A 134 9.35 41.18 69.28
CA ILE A 134 9.45 41.34 70.75
C ILE A 134 9.93 42.72 71.23
N ASP A 135 8.96 43.60 71.51
CA ASP A 135 9.12 44.73 72.43
C ASP A 135 8.31 44.43 73.71
N GLN A 136 8.88 43.59 74.58
CA GLN A 136 8.36 43.30 75.92
C GLN A 136 8.82 44.36 76.93
N GLN A 137 8.34 45.60 76.80
CA GLN A 137 8.64 46.65 77.80
C GLN A 137 7.42 47.40 78.35
N ALA A 138 6.19 46.94 78.13
CA ALA A 138 5.00 47.71 78.51
C ALA A 138 3.99 47.02 79.43
N ILE A 139 4.39 45.98 80.20
CA ILE A 139 3.50 45.36 81.20
C ILE A 139 4.22 45.04 82.52
N ILE A 140 5.02 45.96 83.07
CA ILE A 140 5.38 45.95 84.51
C ILE A 140 5.46 47.39 85.03
N TYR A 141 4.36 48.15 84.94
CA TYR A 141 4.16 49.40 85.72
C TYR A 141 2.67 49.60 86.04
N ARG A 142 2.01 48.56 86.57
CA ARG A 142 0.65 48.71 87.12
C ARG A 142 0.23 47.58 88.09
N ALA A 143 1.02 47.34 89.14
CA ALA A 143 0.52 46.77 90.38
C ALA A 143 1.59 46.94 91.47
N ALA A 144 1.24 47.72 92.49
CA ALA A 144 1.70 47.73 93.89
C ALA A 144 3.10 47.20 94.24
#